data_AF-A0A1J0A7R6-F1
#
_entry.id   AF-A0A1J0A7R6-F1
#
_cell.length_a   1.000
_cell.length_b   1.000
_cell.length_c   1.000
_cell.angle_alpha   90.00
_cell.angle_beta   90.00
_cell.angle_gamma   90.00
#
_symmetry.space_group_name_H-M   'P 1'
#
loop_
_entity.id
_entity.type
_entity.pdbx_description
1 polymer ?
#
loop_
_entity_poly.entity_id
_entity_poly.type
_entity_poly.pdbx_seq_one_letter_code
_entity_poly.pdbx_strand_id
1 'polypeptide(L)'
;MSTFYKNNEGGIAIPFLCLLALFTISTLYFIDDYQQKQLLMKQATDSYLADILEEKSQADILIMENNETKIVNYSVGQVTLEKSRFGSLVKLKIELHSGFKRHVFVNN
;
A
#
# COMPACT_ATOMS: atom_id res chain seq x y z
N MET A 1 -22.63 45.33 16.31
CA MET A 1 -22.28 46.57 15.58
C MET A 1 -21.33 46.21 14.44
N SER A 2 -21.87 45.69 13.34
CA SER A 2 -21.12 45.32 12.13
C SER A 2 -21.05 46.53 11.18
N THR A 3 -20.17 47.48 11.50
CA THR A 3 -19.86 48.60 10.60
C THR A 3 -18.94 48.13 9.48
N PHE A 4 -19.49 47.40 8.51
CA PHE A 4 -18.84 47.10 7.21
C PHE A 4 -19.73 47.46 6.00
N TYR A 5 -20.87 48.12 6.20
CA TYR A 5 -21.79 48.53 5.14
C TYR A 5 -21.73 50.04 4.86
N LYS A 6 -20.58 50.54 4.39
CA LYS A 6 -20.57 51.90 3.82
C LYS A 6 -19.67 52.12 2.59
N ASN A 7 -18.91 51.13 2.15
CA ASN A 7 -18.25 51.15 0.84
C ASN A 7 -18.80 50.00 0.00
N ASN A 8 -19.49 50.32 -1.10
CA ASN A 8 -20.15 49.40 -2.03
C ASN A 8 -19.19 48.41 -2.75
N GLU A 9 -17.90 48.44 -2.44
CA GLU A 9 -16.85 47.62 -3.06
C GLU A 9 -16.51 46.36 -2.23
N GLY A 10 -16.71 46.40 -0.90
CA GLY A 10 -16.43 45.24 -0.01
C GLY A 10 -17.52 44.16 -0.04
N GLY A 11 -18.73 44.50 -0.48
CA GLY A 11 -19.89 43.59 -0.49
C GLY A 11 -19.79 42.45 -1.50
N ILE A 12 -19.04 42.63 -2.59
CA ILE A 12 -18.80 41.60 -3.62
C ILE A 12 -17.60 40.72 -3.25
N ALA A 13 -16.62 41.25 -2.53
CA ALA A 13 -15.42 40.52 -2.14
C ALA A 13 -15.73 39.34 -1.19
N ILE A 14 -16.67 39.52 -0.26
CA ILE A 14 -17.08 38.49 0.72
C ILE A 14 -17.67 37.24 0.04
N PRO A 15 -18.69 37.32 -0.84
CA PRO A 15 -19.23 36.15 -1.51
C PRO A 15 -18.20 35.50 -2.45
N PHE A 16 -17.32 36.27 -3.08
CA PHE A 16 -16.22 35.72 -3.90
C PHE A 16 -15.20 34.94 -3.05
N LEU A 17 -14.85 35.45 -1.87
CA LEU A 17 -14.01 34.76 -0.89
C LEU A 17 -14.67 33.48 -0.39
N CYS A 18 -15.98 33.50 -0.11
CA CYS A 18 -16.71 32.30 0.27
C CYS A 18 -16.70 31.24 -0.84
N LEU A 19 -16.89 31.63 -2.10
CA LEU A 19 -16.83 30.71 -3.24
C LEU A 19 -15.42 30.13 -3.43
N LEU A 20 -14.37 30.95 -3.33
CA LEU A 20 -12.98 30.51 -3.37
C LEU A 20 -12.64 29.55 -2.23
N ALA A 21 -13.12 29.84 -1.01
CA ALA A 21 -12.92 28.97 0.14
C ALA A 21 -13.61 27.62 -0.07
N LEU A 22 -14.87 27.61 -0.54
CA LEU A 22 -15.58 26.37 -0.87
C LEU A 22 -14.86 25.57 -1.96
N PHE A 23 -14.43 26.22 -3.03
CA PHE A 23 -13.66 25.58 -4.10
C PHE A 23 -12.35 24.96 -3.56
N THR A 24 -11.65 25.68 -2.69
CA THR A 24 -10.40 25.21 -2.08
C THR A 24 -10.65 24.00 -1.17
N ILE A 25 -11.69 24.03 -0.34
CA ILE A 25 -12.07 22.92 0.55
C ILE A 25 -12.45 21.69 -0.28
N SER A 26 -13.27 21.86 -1.32
CA SER A 26 -13.64 20.75 -2.21
C SER A 26 -12.41 20.17 -2.90
N THR A 27 -11.51 21.01 -3.41
CA THR A 27 -10.29 20.54 -4.09
C THR A 27 -9.39 19.76 -3.13
N LEU A 28 -9.20 20.25 -1.91
CA LEU A 28 -8.46 19.55 -0.85
C LEU A 28 -9.09 18.20 -0.52
N TYR A 29 -10.41 18.13 -0.41
CA TYR A 29 -11.13 16.88 -0.16
C TYR A 29 -10.91 15.86 -1.29
N PHE A 30 -10.99 16.29 -2.55
CA PHE A 30 -10.72 15.40 -3.69
C PHE A 30 -9.27 14.91 -3.74
N ILE A 31 -8.30 15.76 -3.37
CA ILE A 31 -6.90 15.36 -3.31
C ILE A 31 -6.69 14.29 -2.24
N ASP A 32 -7.26 14.49 -1.05
CA ASP A 32 -7.15 13.52 0.05
C ASP A 32 -7.81 12.18 -0.31
N ASP A 33 -9.04 12.20 -0.83
CA ASP A 33 -9.74 10.99 -1.30
C ASP A 33 -8.95 10.24 -2.39
N TYR A 34 -8.35 10.98 -3.33
CA TYR A 34 -7.52 10.39 -4.36
C TYR A 34 -6.25 9.74 -3.79
N GLN A 35 -5.57 10.41 -2.85
CA GLN A 35 -4.38 9.86 -2.19
C GLN A 35 -4.70 8.59 -1.40
N GLN A 36 -5.83 8.57 -0.68
CA GLN A 36 -6.27 7.38 0.05
C GLN A 36 -6.58 6.21 -0.89
N LYS A 37 -7.27 6.46 -2.00
CA LYS A 37 -7.54 5.43 -3.02
C LYS A 37 -6.27 4.88 -3.65
N GLN A 38 -5.30 5.74 -3.97
CA GLN A 38 -4.01 5.30 -4.47
C GLN A 38 -3.27 4.41 -3.46
N LEU A 39 -3.29 4.76 -2.18
CA LEU A 39 -2.67 3.95 -1.13
C LEU A 39 -3.31 2.55 -1.05
N LEU A 40 -4.64 2.48 -1.07
CA LEU A 40 -5.38 1.22 -1.05
C LEU A 40 -5.08 0.37 -2.29
N MET A 41 -5.06 0.98 -3.48
CA MET A 41 -4.69 0.27 -4.71
C MET A 41 -3.26 -0.26 -4.66
N LYS A 42 -2.31 0.52 -4.12
CA LYS A 42 -0.93 0.07 -3.95
C LYS A 42 -0.85 -1.12 -3.00
N GLN A 43 -1.52 -1.05 -1.85
CA GLN A 43 -1.57 -2.16 -0.88
C GLN A 43 -2.22 -3.41 -1.47
N ALA A 44 -3.31 -3.27 -2.23
CA ALA A 44 -3.97 -4.38 -2.91
C ALA A 44 -3.06 -5.01 -3.96
N THR A 45 -2.34 -4.19 -4.73
CA THR A 45 -1.38 -4.65 -5.74
C THR A 45 -0.21 -5.39 -5.09
N ASP A 46 0.36 -4.83 -4.01
CA ASP A 46 1.44 -5.46 -3.25
C ASP A 46 0.99 -6.80 -2.65
N SER A 47 -0.24 -6.88 -2.12
CA SER A 47 -0.81 -8.13 -1.62
C SER A 47 -0.98 -9.17 -2.72
N TYR A 48 -1.52 -8.77 -3.88
CA TYR A 48 -1.71 -9.67 -5.02
C TYR A 48 -0.39 -10.19 -5.59
N LEU A 49 0.63 -9.33 -5.67
CA LEU A 49 1.98 -9.74 -6.05
C LEU A 49 2.58 -10.73 -5.04
N ALA A 50 2.35 -10.52 -3.75
CA ALA A 50 2.79 -11.47 -2.73
C ALA A 50 2.08 -12.82 -2.86
N ASP A 51 0.77 -12.85 -3.15
CA ASP A 51 0.04 -14.10 -3.39
C ASP A 51 0.62 -14.88 -4.59
N ILE A 52 0.94 -14.20 -5.70
CA ILE A 52 1.57 -14.82 -6.87
C ILE A 52 2.95 -15.38 -6.52
N LEU A 53 3.75 -14.64 -5.76
CA LEU A 53 5.08 -15.09 -5.34
C LEU A 53 5.00 -16.30 -4.42
N GLU A 54 4.01 -16.33 -3.53
CA GLU A 54 3.73 -17.47 -2.67
C GLU A 54 3.40 -18.70 -3.53
N GLU A 55 2.45 -18.60 -4.46
CA GLU A 55 2.05 -19.67 -5.37
C GLU A 55 3.24 -20.21 -6.18
N LYS A 56 4.06 -19.30 -6.76
CA LYS A 56 5.26 -19.71 -7.50
C LYS A 56 6.27 -20.45 -6.63
N SER A 57 6.44 -20.01 -5.39
CA SER A 57 7.41 -20.61 -4.47
C SER A 57 6.94 -21.94 -3.86
N GLN A 58 5.67 -22.33 -4.01
CA GLN A 58 5.21 -23.67 -3.60
C GLN A 58 5.93 -24.78 -4.38
N ALA A 59 6.20 -24.57 -5.68
CA ALA A 59 6.98 -25.51 -6.47
C ALA A 59 8.41 -25.67 -5.94
N ASP A 60 9.02 -24.57 -5.46
CA ASP A 60 10.34 -24.60 -4.84
C ASP A 60 10.31 -25.31 -3.48
N ILE A 61 9.25 -25.13 -2.68
CA ILE A 61 9.07 -25.77 -1.37
C ILE A 61 9.05 -27.29 -1.47
N LEU A 62 8.36 -27.83 -2.48
CA LEU A 62 8.23 -29.29 -2.69
C LEU A 62 9.57 -29.97 -2.98
N ILE A 63 10.51 -29.24 -3.60
CA ILE A 63 11.83 -29.77 -4.00
C ILE A 63 12.87 -29.53 -2.90
N MET A 64 12.53 -28.74 -1.88
CA MET A 64 13.47 -28.25 -0.87
C MET A 64 13.82 -29.32 0.17
N GLU A 65 15.13 -29.55 0.34
CA GLU A 65 15.63 -30.51 1.32
C GLU A 65 15.49 -29.99 2.75
N ASN A 66 15.47 -30.90 3.72
CA ASN A 66 15.37 -30.51 5.13
C ASN A 66 16.63 -29.74 5.56
N ASN A 67 16.42 -28.66 6.33
CA ASN A 67 17.48 -27.78 6.85
C ASN A 67 18.14 -26.87 5.80
N GLU A 68 17.46 -26.60 4.70
CA GLU A 68 17.91 -25.67 3.66
C GLU A 68 17.30 -24.27 3.86
N THR A 69 18.05 -23.24 3.46
CA THR A 69 17.54 -21.87 3.29
C THR A 69 17.78 -21.46 1.85
N LYS A 70 16.70 -21.15 1.12
CA LYS A 70 16.77 -20.78 -0.29
C LYS A 70 16.25 -19.35 -0.45
N ILE A 71 17.04 -18.54 -1.14
CA ILE A 71 16.68 -17.16 -1.48
C ILE A 71 16.43 -17.12 -2.98
N VAL A 72 15.22 -16.76 -3.37
CA VAL A 72 14.81 -16.62 -4.78
C VAL A 72 14.54 -15.15 -5.06
N ASN A 73 15.29 -14.58 -6.00
CA ASN A 73 15.14 -13.20 -6.42
C ASN A 73 14.22 -13.15 -7.65
N TYR A 74 13.15 -12.38 -7.55
CA TYR A 74 12.23 -12.06 -8.64
C TYR A 74 12.38 -10.59 -9.03
N SER A 75 11.93 -10.21 -10.22
CA SER A 75 11.98 -8.83 -10.70
C SER A 75 11.19 -7.84 -9.81
N VAL A 76 10.19 -8.35 -9.08
CA VAL A 76 9.29 -7.57 -8.21
C VAL A 76 9.71 -7.58 -6.73
N GLY A 77 10.65 -8.44 -6.34
CA GLY A 77 11.06 -8.61 -4.95
C GLY A 77 11.82 -9.91 -4.70
N GLN A 78 12.03 -10.24 -3.43
CA GLN A 78 12.77 -11.41 -2.98
C GLN A 78 11.87 -12.31 -2.12
N VAL A 79 12.02 -13.62 -2.30
CA VAL A 79 11.38 -14.63 -1.44
C VAL A 79 12.48 -15.42 -0.75
N THR A 80 12.43 -15.49 0.58
CA THR A 80 13.29 -16.35 1.40
C THR A 80 12.47 -17.49 1.96
N LEU A 81 12.92 -18.71 1.69
CA LEU A 81 12.34 -19.96 2.18
C LEU A 81 13.27 -20.53 3.25
N GLU A 82 12.73 -20.83 4.43
CA GLU A 82 13.45 -21.42 5.56
C GLU A 82 12.74 -22.71 5.97
N LYS A 83 13.38 -23.87 5.77
CA LYS A 83 12.85 -25.18 6.19
C LYS A 83 13.64 -25.72 7.37
N SER A 84 13.02 -25.79 8.55
CA SER A 84 13.68 -26.27 9.76
C SER A 84 13.84 -27.79 9.79
N ARG A 85 14.94 -28.28 10.38
CA ARG A 85 15.30 -29.70 10.51
C ARG A 85 14.24 -30.56 11.24
N PHE A 86 13.37 -29.93 12.03
CA PHE A 86 12.36 -30.59 12.87
C PHE A 86 10.91 -30.21 12.54
N GLY A 87 10.69 -29.36 11.53
CA GLY A 87 9.37 -28.81 11.22
C GLY A 87 8.81 -29.31 9.89
N SER A 88 7.52 -29.70 9.87
CA SER A 88 6.76 -29.88 8.64
C SER A 88 6.46 -28.56 7.92
N LEU A 89 6.70 -27.43 8.58
CA LEU A 89 6.37 -26.10 8.11
C LEU A 89 7.58 -25.42 7.47
N VAL A 90 7.41 -24.90 6.26
CA VAL A 90 8.35 -23.99 5.62
C VAL A 90 7.92 -22.55 5.92
N LYS A 91 8.85 -21.76 6.45
CA LYS A 91 8.65 -20.35 6.67
C LYS A 91 9.03 -19.60 5.40
N LEU A 92 8.07 -18.88 4.86
CA LEU A 92 8.16 -18.14 3.62
C LEU A 92 8.12 -16.65 3.96
N LYS A 93 9.17 -15.94 3.57
CA LYS A 93 9.31 -14.49 3.76
C LYS A 93 9.37 -13.83 2.39
N ILE A 94 8.34 -13.07 2.04
CA ILE A 94 8.27 -12.25 0.82
C ILE A 94 8.64 -10.82 1.18
N GLU A 95 9.54 -10.22 0.42
CA GLU A 95 9.96 -8.82 0.53
C GLU A 95 9.91 -8.18 -0.87
N LEU A 96 8.90 -7.35 -1.12
CA LEU A 96 8.75 -6.63 -2.39
C LEU A 96 9.62 -5.37 -2.42
N HIS A 97 10.00 -4.92 -3.62
CA HIS A 97 10.75 -3.66 -3.80
C HIS A 97 9.98 -2.43 -3.30
N SER A 98 8.66 -2.52 -3.21
CA SER A 98 7.79 -1.49 -2.62
C SER A 98 7.98 -1.31 -1.11
N GLY A 99 8.73 -2.21 -0.46
CA GLY A 99 8.91 -2.26 1.00
C GLY A 99 7.89 -3.14 1.72
N PHE A 100 6.93 -3.72 0.99
CA PHE A 100 5.94 -4.65 1.53
C PHE A 100 6.60 -5.96 1.97
N LYS A 101 6.29 -6.43 3.19
CA LYS A 101 6.83 -7.67 3.75
C LYS A 101 5.69 -8.56 4.22
N ARG A 102 5.76 -9.84 3.86
CA ARG A 102 4.79 -10.85 4.29
C ARG A 102 5.52 -12.09 4.79
N HIS A 103 5.04 -12.63 5.90
CA HIS A 103 5.51 -13.88 6.47
C HIS A 103 4.37 -14.89 6.42
N VAL A 104 4.61 -16.03 5.80
CA VAL A 104 3.63 -17.10 5.66
C VAL A 104 4.28 -18.41 6.13
N PHE A 105 3.50 -19.23 6.83
CA PHE A 105 3.90 -20.57 7.21
C PHE A 105 3.15 -21.55 6.32
N VAL A 106 3.87 -22.27 5.47
CA VAL A 106 3.29 -23.24 4.54
C VAL A 106 3.60 -24.64 5.04
N ASN A 107 2.59 -25.51 5.13
CA ASN A 107 2.80 -26.91 5.51
C ASN A 107 3.27 -27.68 4.27
N ASN A 108 4.35 -28.44 4.42
CA ASN A 108 4.93 -29.27 3.37
C ASN A 108 4.48 -30.73 3.49
#